data_AF-A0A557XVA5-F1
#
_entry.id   AF-A0A557XVA5-F1
#
_cell.length_a   1.000
_cell.length_b   1.000
_cell.length_c   1.000
_cell.angle_alpha   90.00
_cell.angle_beta   90.00
_cell.angle_gamma   90.00
#
_symmetry.space_group_name_H-M   'P 1'
#
loop_
_entity.id
_entity.type
_entity.pdbx_description
1 polymer ?
#
loop_
_entity_poly.entity_id
_entity_poly.type
_entity_poly.pdbx_seq_one_letter_code
_entity_poly.pdbx_strand_id
1 'polypeptide(L)'
;MRIAAAVLVLAWLAALSCYDVRERRLPNPLTLPGAATILTAAALTGRGPAALAGAAALTGIYLLVHLAAPAGMGAGDVKLAAGLGGLAGCFGAGAWLLAALAAPVLTALCGAVATARGARTVPHGPSMCAATAVAAGLALLG
;
A
#
# COMPACT_ATOMS: atom_id res chain seq x y z
N MET A 1 -16.03 6.86 -15.87
CA MET A 1 -14.97 7.46 -15.02
C MET A 1 -14.36 6.47 -14.01
N ARG A 2 -15.13 5.63 -13.30
CA ARG A 2 -14.61 4.65 -12.31
C ARG A 2 -13.60 3.64 -12.88
N ILE A 3 -13.84 3.10 -14.08
CA ILE A 3 -12.94 2.10 -14.70
C ILE A 3 -11.57 2.72 -15.01
N ALA A 4 -11.53 3.93 -15.57
CA ALA A 4 -10.27 4.62 -15.84
C ALA A 4 -9.46 4.87 -14.56
N ALA A 5 -10.12 5.30 -13.47
CA ALA A 5 -9.46 5.46 -12.18
C ALA A 5 -8.92 4.13 -11.64
N ALA A 6 -9.68 3.04 -11.75
CA ALA A 6 -9.22 1.71 -11.34
C ALA A 6 -8.01 1.25 -12.16
N VAL A 7 -8.01 1.45 -13.48
CA VAL A 7 -6.88 1.11 -14.35
C VAL A 7 -5.63 1.93 -13.98
N LEU A 8 -5.78 3.23 -13.72
CA LEU A 8 -4.67 4.09 -13.30
C LEU A 8 -4.09 3.67 -11.95
N VAL A 9 -4.95 3.33 -10.98
CA VAL A 9 -4.52 2.82 -9.68
C VAL A 9 -3.79 1.49 -9.85
N LEU A 10 -4.35 0.54 -10.61
CA LEU A 10 -3.69 -0.75 -10.85
C LEU A 10 -2.35 -0.59 -11.58
N ALA A 11 -2.25 0.33 -12.54
CA ALA A 11 -0.99 0.63 -13.22
C ALA A 11 0.05 1.22 -12.24
N TRP A 12 -0.37 2.12 -11.34
CA TRP A 12 0.49 2.68 -10.31
C TRP A 12 0.99 1.61 -9.32
N LEU A 13 0.09 0.73 -8.86
CA LEU A 13 0.42 -0.41 -7.98
C LEU A 13 1.39 -1.39 -8.67
N ALA A 14 1.15 -1.70 -9.94
CA ALA A 14 2.01 -2.57 -10.73
C ALA A 14 3.41 -1.95 -10.91
N ALA A 15 3.49 -0.66 -11.26
CA ALA A 15 4.75 0.04 -11.41
C ALA A 15 5.57 0.01 -10.11
N LEU A 16 4.95 0.34 -8.97
CA LEU A 16 5.60 0.30 -7.66
C LEU A 16 6.07 -1.11 -7.29
N SER A 17 5.24 -2.12 -7.55
CA SER A 17 5.60 -3.52 -7.32
C SER A 17 6.79 -3.94 -8.18
N CYS A 18 6.84 -3.53 -9.45
CA CYS A 18 7.98 -3.79 -10.34
C CYS A 18 9.26 -3.10 -9.85
N TYR A 19 9.18 -1.84 -9.43
CA TYR A 19 10.34 -1.13 -8.86
C TYR A 19 10.83 -1.81 -7.57
N ASP A 20 9.92 -2.21 -6.69
CA ASP A 20 10.30 -2.85 -5.43
C ASP A 20 10.95 -4.22 -5.65
N VAL A 21 10.44 -5.02 -6.60
CA VAL A 21 11.05 -6.33 -6.94
C VAL A 21 12.43 -6.16 -7.60
N ARG A 22 12.58 -5.19 -8.51
CA ARG A 22 13.82 -5.02 -9.30
C ARG A 22 14.91 -4.28 -8.54
N GLU A 23 14.55 -3.20 -7.85
CA GLU A 23 15.50 -2.27 -7.24
C GLU A 23 15.50 -2.34 -5.71
N ARG A 24 14.54 -3.07 -5.10
CA ARG A 24 14.35 -3.15 -3.65
C ARG A 24 14.24 -1.78 -2.98
N ARG A 25 13.70 -0.83 -3.76
CA ARG A 25 13.56 0.57 -3.39
C ARG A 25 12.28 1.11 -4.02
N LEU A 26 11.53 1.87 -3.24
CA LEU A 26 10.35 2.57 -3.71
C LEU A 26 10.72 4.05 -3.99
N PRO A 27 10.68 4.49 -5.25
CA PRO A 27 11.13 5.84 -5.63
C PRO A 27 10.13 6.91 -5.15
N ASN A 28 10.65 7.96 -4.49
CA ASN A 28 9.85 9.12 -4.05
C ASN A 28 9.02 9.77 -5.18
N PRO A 29 9.54 9.90 -6.42
CA PRO A 29 8.77 10.45 -7.53
C PRO A 29 7.51 9.67 -7.91
N LEU A 30 7.38 8.41 -7.50
CA LEU A 30 6.16 7.61 -7.75
C LEU A 30 5.29 7.51 -6.51
N THR A 31 5.88 7.40 -5.31
CA THR A 31 5.12 7.22 -4.06
C THR A 31 4.44 8.50 -3.59
N LEU A 32 5.17 9.62 -3.52
CA LEU A 32 4.61 10.87 -2.98
C LEU A 32 3.56 11.48 -3.91
N PRO A 33 3.79 11.59 -5.24
CA PRO A 33 2.76 12.11 -6.14
C PRO A 33 1.53 11.20 -6.19
N GLY A 34 1.72 9.87 -6.12
CA GLY A 34 0.62 8.90 -6.04
C GLY A 34 -0.25 9.09 -4.80
N ALA A 35 0.38 9.23 -3.63
CA ALA A 35 -0.34 9.52 -2.39
C ALA A 35 -1.09 10.86 -2.47
N ALA A 36 -0.44 11.91 -2.99
CA ALA A 36 -1.08 13.21 -3.20
C ALA A 36 -2.29 13.11 -4.13
N THR A 37 -2.17 12.44 -5.28
CA THR A 37 -3.29 12.27 -6.22
C THR A 37 -4.46 11.53 -5.61
N ILE A 38 -4.21 10.47 -4.83
CA ILE A 38 -5.26 9.73 -4.13
C ILE A 38 -5.99 10.63 -3.12
N LEU A 39 -5.25 11.37 -2.29
CA LEU A 39 -5.83 12.26 -1.28
C LEU A 39 -6.61 13.43 -1.92
N THR A 40 -6.07 14.03 -2.98
CA THR A 40 -6.76 15.09 -3.72
C THR A 40 -8.04 14.55 -4.37
N ALA A 41 -8.00 13.39 -5.02
CA ALA A 41 -9.20 12.77 -5.60
C ALA A 41 -10.23 12.41 -4.53
N ALA A 42 -9.80 11.92 -3.37
CA ALA A 42 -10.68 11.64 -2.24
C ALA A 42 -11.35 12.91 -1.71
N ALA A 43 -10.61 14.02 -1.60
CA ALA A 43 -11.17 15.30 -1.17
C ALA A 43 -12.24 15.79 -2.16
N LEU A 44 -11.97 15.73 -3.46
CA LEU A 44 -12.91 16.13 -4.52
C LEU A 44 -14.17 15.25 -4.60
N THR A 45 -14.09 14.00 -4.11
CA THR A 45 -15.21 13.05 -4.11
C THR A 45 -15.93 12.96 -2.76
N GLY A 46 -15.62 13.85 -1.80
CA GLY A 46 -16.24 13.87 -0.48
C GLY A 46 -15.75 12.78 0.49
N ARG A 47 -14.69 12.05 0.14
CA ARG A 47 -14.06 11.00 0.95
C ARG A 47 -12.79 11.46 1.67
N GLY A 48 -12.45 12.76 1.58
CA GLY A 48 -11.22 13.35 2.11
C GLY A 48 -10.90 12.98 3.56
N PRO A 49 -11.82 13.14 4.53
CA PRO A 49 -11.56 12.79 5.93
C PRO A 49 -11.23 11.30 6.13
N ALA A 50 -11.95 10.40 5.46
CA ALA A 50 -11.71 8.97 5.55
C ALA A 50 -10.36 8.58 4.91
N ALA A 51 -10.00 9.20 3.79
CA ALA A 51 -8.71 9.00 3.15
C ALA A 51 -7.55 9.54 4.01
N LEU A 52 -7.69 10.73 4.58
CA LEU A 52 -6.68 11.30 5.49
C LEU A 52 -6.50 10.43 6.74
N ALA A 53 -7.59 9.98 7.35
CA ALA A 53 -7.54 9.07 8.49
C ALA A 53 -6.86 7.75 8.14
N GLY A 54 -7.24 7.14 7.01
CA GLY A 54 -6.63 5.89 6.54
C GLY A 54 -5.15 6.02 6.20
N ALA A 55 -4.76 7.13 5.56
CA ALA A 55 -3.37 7.45 5.24
C ALA A 55 -2.55 7.65 6.52
N ALA A 56 -3.04 8.47 7.46
CA ALA A 56 -2.37 8.75 8.72
C ALA A 56 -2.23 7.49 9.58
N ALA A 57 -3.29 6.68 9.69
CA ALA A 57 -3.26 5.44 10.46
C ALA A 57 -2.24 4.45 9.90
N LEU A 58 -2.27 4.18 8.59
CA LEU A 58 -1.38 3.15 8.01
C LEU A 58 0.07 3.62 8.00
N THR A 59 0.31 4.90 7.66
CA THR A 59 1.64 5.52 7.71
C THR A 59 2.17 5.52 9.13
N GLY A 60 1.35 5.85 10.12
CA GLY A 60 1.74 5.86 11.54
C GLY A 60 2.16 4.48 12.02
N ILE A 61 1.39 3.43 11.71
CA ILE A 61 1.74 2.05 12.03
C ILE A 61 3.08 1.66 11.39
N TYR A 62 3.25 1.93 10.09
CA TYR A 62 4.47 1.57 9.37
C TYR A 62 5.67 2.39 9.84
N LEU A 63 5.48 3.65 10.18
CA LEU A 63 6.53 4.50 10.77
C LEU A 63 6.97 3.96 12.12
N LEU A 64 6.04 3.56 12.99
CA LEU A 64 6.37 2.95 14.29
C LEU A 64 7.18 1.65 14.11
N VAL A 65 6.76 0.79 13.16
CA VAL A 65 7.51 -0.43 12.83
C VAL A 65 8.89 -0.10 12.28
N HIS A 66 9.02 0.88 11.39
CA HIS A 66 10.30 1.32 10.84
C HIS A 66 11.23 1.90 11.92
N LEU A 67 10.70 2.66 12.88
CA LEU A 67 11.49 3.21 13.98
C LEU A 67 11.92 2.12 14.98
N ALA A 68 11.07 1.13 15.24
CA ALA A 68 11.39 0.02 16.13
C ALA A 68 12.36 -1.00 15.49
N ALA A 69 12.23 -1.23 14.18
CA ALA A 69 13.01 -2.21 13.43
C ALA A 69 13.40 -1.68 12.03
N PRO A 70 14.32 -0.70 11.95
CA PRO A 70 14.68 -0.05 10.68
C PRO A 70 15.37 -0.99 9.67
N ALA A 71 15.96 -2.09 10.14
CA ALA A 71 16.51 -3.13 9.28
C ALA A 71 15.43 -4.06 8.67
N GLY A 72 14.23 -4.11 9.26
CA GLY A 72 13.15 -4.99 8.85
C GLY A 72 12.15 -4.38 7.86
N MET A 73 12.01 -3.05 7.86
CA MET A 73 11.09 -2.31 6.98
C MET A 73 11.77 -1.09 6.39
N GLY A 74 11.61 -0.86 5.09
CA GLY A 74 12.22 0.28 4.42
C GLY A 74 11.43 1.57 4.61
N ALA A 75 12.11 2.72 4.59
CA ALA A 75 11.45 4.03 4.55
C ALA A 75 10.57 4.23 3.29
N GLY A 76 10.77 3.42 2.25
CA GLY A 76 9.91 3.38 1.07
C GLY A 76 8.51 2.85 1.38
N ASP A 77 8.41 1.80 2.19
CA ASP A 77 7.14 1.17 2.58
C ASP A 77 6.27 2.14 3.39
N VAL A 78 6.91 2.92 4.27
CA VAL A 78 6.24 3.97 5.05
C VAL A 78 5.62 5.04 4.14
N LYS A 79 6.30 5.43 3.06
CA LYS A 79 5.77 6.42 2.11
C LYS A 79 4.64 5.85 1.27
N LEU A 80 4.78 4.60 0.85
CA LEU A 80 3.74 3.88 0.12
C LEU A 80 2.47 3.71 0.98
N ALA A 81 2.63 3.46 2.28
CA ALA A 81 1.52 3.35 3.23
C ALA A 81 0.61 4.60 3.24
N ALA A 82 1.13 5.79 2.98
CA ALA A 82 0.31 7.00 2.89
C ALA A 82 -0.71 6.92 1.74
N GLY A 83 -0.26 6.51 0.54
CA GLY A 83 -1.14 6.38 -0.62
C GLY A 83 -2.11 5.21 -0.49
N LEU A 84 -1.61 4.04 -0.06
CA LEU A 84 -2.44 2.84 0.08
C LEU A 84 -3.46 2.96 1.22
N GLY A 85 -3.04 3.53 2.36
CA GLY A 85 -3.93 3.80 3.49
C GLY A 85 -5.01 4.81 3.12
N GLY A 86 -4.67 5.85 2.36
CA GLY A 86 -5.65 6.81 1.86
C GLY A 86 -6.64 6.19 0.87
N LEU A 87 -6.15 5.36 -0.05
CA LEU A 87 -6.99 4.65 -1.00
C LEU A 87 -7.96 3.70 -0.28
N ALA A 88 -7.44 2.84 0.59
CA ALA A 88 -8.27 1.89 1.34
C ALA A 88 -9.25 2.61 2.28
N GLY A 89 -8.84 3.72 2.89
CA GLY A 89 -9.69 4.57 3.71
C GLY A 89 -10.90 5.13 2.95
N CYS A 90 -10.77 5.41 1.65
CA CYS A 90 -11.91 5.82 0.81
C CYS A 90 -13.01 4.75 0.74
N PHE A 91 -12.64 3.47 0.83
CA PHE A 91 -13.54 2.33 0.78
C PHE A 91 -14.07 1.89 2.15
N GLY A 92 -13.71 2.60 3.23
CA GLY A 92 -14.20 2.37 4.58
C GLY A 92 -13.29 1.50 5.45
N ALA A 93 -13.64 1.42 6.74
CA ALA A 93 -12.79 0.79 7.75
C ALA A 93 -12.54 -0.71 7.51
N GLY A 94 -13.53 -1.44 6.96
CA GLY A 94 -13.36 -2.87 6.65
C GLY A 94 -12.33 -3.11 5.55
N ALA A 95 -12.40 -2.37 4.45
CA ALA A 95 -11.41 -2.44 3.38
C ALA A 95 -10.02 -2.01 3.87
N TRP A 96 -9.96 -0.95 4.66
CA TRP A 96 -8.71 -0.49 5.28
C TRP A 96 -8.08 -1.56 6.19
N LEU A 97 -8.87 -2.19 7.07
CA LEU A 97 -8.39 -3.22 7.97
C LEU A 97 -7.90 -4.46 7.21
N LEU A 98 -8.65 -4.87 6.17
CA LEU A 98 -8.26 -5.99 5.33
C LEU A 98 -6.94 -5.71 4.61
N ALA A 99 -6.76 -4.51 4.05
CA ALA A 99 -5.50 -4.11 3.42
C ALA A 99 -4.34 -4.09 4.44
N ALA A 100 -4.55 -3.51 5.62
CA ALA A 100 -3.54 -3.38 6.66
C ALA A 100 -3.08 -4.73 7.24
N LEU A 101 -3.98 -5.70 7.40
CA LEU A 101 -3.69 -7.02 7.94
C LEU A 101 -3.20 -8.01 6.87
N ALA A 102 -3.78 -7.99 5.67
CA ALA A 102 -3.39 -8.94 4.62
C ALA A 102 -1.97 -8.67 4.11
N ALA A 103 -1.52 -7.42 4.05
CA ALA A 103 -0.18 -7.06 3.57
C ALA A 103 0.97 -7.75 4.36
N PRO A 104 1.08 -7.64 5.70
CA PRO A 104 2.12 -8.32 6.47
C PRO A 104 1.98 -9.85 6.46
N VAL A 105 0.75 -10.38 6.43
CA VAL A 105 0.53 -11.83 6.31
C VAL A 105 1.06 -12.36 4.98
N LEU A 106 0.73 -11.69 3.86
CA LEU A 106 1.23 -12.05 2.54
C LEU A 106 2.76 -11.98 2.49
N THR A 107 3.37 -10.91 3.01
CA THR A 107 4.84 -10.82 3.06
C THR A 107 5.47 -11.88 3.94
N ALA A 108 4.87 -12.23 5.08
CA ALA A 108 5.38 -13.30 5.94
C ALA A 108 5.32 -14.67 5.24
N LEU A 109 4.22 -14.97 4.54
CA LEU A 109 4.07 -16.21 3.76
C LEU A 109 5.07 -16.26 2.60
N CYS A 110 5.18 -15.19 1.81
CA CYS A 110 6.18 -15.09 0.75
C CYS A 110 7.60 -15.16 1.31
N GLY A 111 7.84 -14.52 2.46
CA GLY A 111 9.05 -14.57 3.25
C GLY A 111 9.46 -16.00 3.58
N ALA A 112 8.56 -16.78 4.17
CA ALA A 112 8.81 -18.17 4.54
C ALA A 112 9.15 -19.07 3.33
N VAL A 113 8.45 -18.88 2.21
CA VAL A 113 8.74 -19.63 0.98
C VAL A 113 10.08 -19.19 0.37
N ALA A 114 10.38 -17.90 0.40
CA ALA A 114 11.61 -17.35 -0.17
C ALA A 114 12.84 -17.73 0.66
N THR A 115 12.74 -17.73 1.99
CA THR A 115 13.83 -18.17 2.89
C THR A 115 14.09 -19.67 2.73
N ALA A 116 13.04 -20.49 2.59
CA ALA A 116 13.19 -21.91 2.24
C ALA A 116 13.90 -22.14 0.89
N ARG A 117 13.89 -21.13 0.00
CA ARG A 117 14.58 -21.12 -1.30
C ARG A 117 15.92 -20.36 -1.27
N GLY A 118 16.42 -19.99 -0.09
CA GLY A 118 17.72 -19.33 0.10
C GLY A 118 17.74 -17.82 -0.11
N ALA A 119 16.58 -17.16 -0.26
CA ALA A 119 16.51 -15.71 -0.34
C ALA A 119 16.68 -15.07 1.04
N ARG A 120 17.50 -14.02 1.13
CA ARG A 120 17.78 -13.31 2.40
C ARG A 120 16.74 -12.25 2.78
N THR A 121 15.98 -11.74 1.82
CA THR A 121 15.04 -10.62 2.01
C THR A 121 13.92 -10.68 0.98
N VAL A 122 12.70 -10.29 1.36
CA VAL A 122 11.54 -10.23 0.47
C VAL A 122 11.01 -8.78 0.36
N PRO A 123 10.75 -8.27 -0.85
CA PRO A 123 10.13 -6.96 -1.05
C PRO A 123 8.70 -6.93 -0.48
N HIS A 124 8.38 -5.93 0.33
CA HIS A 124 7.08 -5.80 1.02
C HIS A 124 6.03 -5.06 0.18
N GLY A 125 6.47 -4.20 -0.74
CA GLY A 125 5.62 -3.38 -1.60
C GLY A 125 4.61 -4.17 -2.44
N PRO A 126 4.97 -5.30 -3.10
CA PRO A 126 4.03 -6.13 -3.84
C PRO A 126 2.88 -6.66 -2.99
N SER A 127 3.17 -7.10 -1.77
CA SER A 127 2.14 -7.59 -0.83
C SER A 127 1.21 -6.46 -0.40
N MET A 128 1.75 -5.28 -0.11
CA MET A 128 0.93 -4.10 0.21
C MET A 128 0.02 -3.70 -0.94
N CYS A 129 0.54 -3.69 -2.16
CA CYS A 129 -0.20 -3.37 -3.37
C CYS A 129 -1.32 -4.39 -3.63
N ALA A 130 -0.99 -5.69 -3.55
CA ALA A 130 -1.96 -6.77 -3.75
C ALA A 130 -3.08 -6.72 -2.69
N ALA A 131 -2.74 -6.60 -1.41
CA ALA A 131 -3.70 -6.50 -0.32
C ALA A 131 -4.66 -5.33 -0.50
N THR A 132 -4.14 -4.16 -0.88
CA THR A 132 -4.94 -2.96 -1.10
C THR A 132 -5.85 -3.09 -2.33
N ALA A 133 -5.34 -3.66 -3.43
CA ALA A 133 -6.13 -3.89 -4.64
C ALA A 133 -7.29 -4.86 -4.38
N VAL A 134 -7.05 -5.96 -3.65
CA VAL A 134 -8.08 -6.93 -3.27
C VAL A 134 -9.12 -6.27 -2.36
N ALA A 135 -8.69 -5.52 -1.34
CA ALA A 135 -9.60 -4.83 -0.42
C ALA A 135 -10.51 -3.82 -1.14
N ALA A 136 -9.93 -2.99 -2.01
CA ALA A 136 -10.68 -2.03 -2.80
C ALA A 136 -11.62 -2.72 -3.80
N GLY A 137 -11.16 -3.80 -4.44
CA GLY A 137 -11.96 -4.60 -5.37
C GLY A 137 -13.18 -5.23 -4.71
N LEU A 138 -13.02 -5.82 -3.53
CA LEU A 138 -14.13 -6.38 -2.75
C LEU A 138 -15.14 -5.31 -2.35
N ALA A 139 -14.65 -4.14 -1.89
CA ALA A 139 -15.51 -3.02 -1.52
C ALA A 139 -16.23 -2.36 -2.72
N LEU A 140 -15.79 -2.64 -3.96
CA LEU A 140 -16.47 -2.21 -5.19
C LEU A 140 -17.53 -3.20 -5.67
N LEU A 141 -17.45 -4.46 -5.22
CA LEU A 141 -18.33 -5.57 -5.62
C LEU A 141 -19.49 -5.83 -4.63
N GLY A 142 -19.31 -5.46 -3.36
CA GLY A 142 -20.36 -5.48 -2.33
C GLY A 142 -21.20 -4.21 -2.31
#